data_AF-A0A2H1LA04-F1
#
_entry.id   AF-A0A2H1LA04-F1
#
_cell.length_a   1.000
_cell.length_b   1.000
_cell.length_c   1.000
_cell.angle_alpha   90.00
_cell.angle_beta   90.00
_cell.angle_gamma   90.00
#
_symmetry.space_group_name_H-M   'P 1'
#
loop_
_entity.id
_entity.type
_entity.pdbx_description
1 polymer ?
#
loop_
_entity_poly.entity_id
_entity_poly.type
_entity_poly.pdbx_seq_one_letter_code
_entity_poly.pdbx_strand_id
1 'polypeptide(L)'
;MQTALAIAGDELADPAGREIAHMSRELDLGTPLDAAFERLQERIPGRDLSVLVSTLVISHRSGGSLITALRDLSFTLEERKETAREVRTLVAESSYTGYMVAGMGIVLLCLLMFMNDQVLHSMTSTVVGQLALLIAGVGYAVGIVLINRMTRVKL
;
A
#
# COMPACT_ATOMS: atom_id res chain seq x y z
N MET A 1 -2.31 -26.38 21.19
CA MET A 1 -3.06 -25.88 22.36
C MET A 1 -4.31 -26.72 22.62
N GLN A 2 -5.11 -27.02 21.60
CA GLN A 2 -6.27 -27.94 21.70
C GLN A 2 -5.94 -29.29 22.34
N THR A 3 -4.85 -29.95 21.91
CA THR A 3 -4.40 -31.23 22.49
C THR A 3 -3.99 -31.11 23.97
N ALA A 4 -3.42 -29.99 24.38
CA ALA A 4 -3.01 -29.76 25.78
C ALA A 4 -4.22 -29.48 26.68
N LEU A 5 -5.24 -28.80 26.16
CA LEU A 5 -6.52 -28.58 26.84
C LEU A 5 -7.31 -29.88 26.99
N ALA A 6 -7.32 -30.73 25.96
CA ALA A 6 -7.96 -32.04 26.01
C ALA A 6 -7.31 -32.94 27.08
N ILE A 7 -5.98 -33.02 27.12
CA ILE A 7 -5.24 -33.77 28.14
C ILE A 7 -5.51 -33.21 29.54
N ALA A 8 -5.51 -31.88 29.70
CA ALA A 8 -5.83 -31.26 30.98
C ALA A 8 -7.26 -31.56 31.44
N GLY A 9 -8.22 -31.61 30.52
CA GLY A 9 -9.62 -31.98 30.81
C GLY A 9 -9.76 -33.42 31.32
N ASP A 10 -8.93 -34.34 30.83
CA ASP A 10 -8.94 -35.74 31.25
C ASP A 10 -8.22 -35.99 32.59
N GLU A 11 -7.25 -35.14 32.96
CA GLU A 11 -6.52 -35.26 34.24
C GLU A 11 -7.17 -34.53 35.42
N LEU A 12 -8.10 -33.60 35.16
CA LEU A 12 -8.76 -32.82 36.20
C LEU A 12 -10.02 -33.51 36.73
N ALA A 13 -10.22 -33.44 38.04
CA ALA A 13 -11.42 -33.96 38.67
C ALA A 13 -12.69 -33.18 38.23
N ASP A 14 -13.82 -33.88 38.15
CA ASP A 14 -15.13 -33.26 37.97
C ASP A 14 -15.42 -32.26 39.12
N PRO A 15 -16.00 -31.08 38.83
CA PRO A 15 -16.60 -30.65 37.57
C PRO A 15 -15.64 -29.95 36.58
N ALA A 16 -14.41 -29.61 36.99
CA ALA A 16 -13.51 -28.77 36.19
C ALA A 16 -13.01 -29.45 34.90
N GLY A 17 -12.69 -30.75 34.96
CA GLY A 17 -12.22 -31.51 33.79
C GLY A 17 -13.25 -31.54 32.65
N ARG A 18 -14.52 -31.75 33.00
CA ARG A 18 -15.65 -31.76 32.07
C ARG A 18 -15.82 -30.45 31.32
N GLU A 19 -15.62 -29.32 32.00
CA GLU A 19 -15.79 -28.01 31.36
C GLU A 19 -14.62 -27.59 30.50
N ILE A 20 -13.41 -28.02 30.85
CA ILE A 20 -12.24 -27.84 30.01
C ILE A 20 -12.33 -28.72 28.75
N ALA A 21 -12.84 -29.95 28.87
CA ALA A 21 -13.13 -30.80 27.72
C ALA A 21 -14.23 -30.22 26.82
N HIS A 22 -15.26 -29.59 27.41
CA HIS A 22 -16.30 -28.88 26.65
C HIS A 22 -15.73 -27.68 25.89
N MET A 23 -14.92 -26.86 26.56
CA MET A 23 -14.23 -25.73 25.94
C MET A 23 -13.32 -26.20 24.80
N SER A 24 -12.57 -27.30 24.97
CA SER A 24 -11.74 -27.86 23.89
C SER A 24 -12.56 -28.17 22.64
N ARG A 25 -13.74 -28.78 22.79
CA ARG A 25 -14.63 -29.08 21.66
C ARG A 25 -15.19 -27.82 20.99
N GLU A 26 -15.51 -26.78 21.76
CA GLU A 26 -15.96 -25.50 21.19
C GLU A 26 -14.86 -24.84 20.34
N LEU A 27 -13.60 -24.94 20.77
CA LEU A 27 -12.45 -24.46 20.01
C LEU A 27 -12.21 -25.29 18.74
N ASP A 28 -12.42 -26.60 18.79
CA ASP A 28 -12.32 -27.49 17.61
C ASP A 28 -13.40 -27.17 16.56
N LEU A 29 -14.56 -26.67 17.01
CA LEU A 29 -15.65 -26.18 16.16
C LEU A 29 -15.42 -24.75 15.63
N GLY A 30 -14.27 -24.15 15.91
CA GLY A 30 -13.89 -22.82 15.40
C GLY A 30 -14.38 -21.64 16.22
N THR A 31 -14.87 -21.87 17.45
CA THR A 31 -15.23 -20.77 18.36
C THR A 31 -13.98 -19.97 18.75
N PRO A 32 -14.02 -18.63 18.74
CA PRO A 32 -12.88 -17.83 19.18
C PRO A 32 -12.57 -18.08 20.64
N LEU A 33 -11.27 -18.19 20.96
CA LEU A 33 -10.75 -18.54 22.27
C LEU A 33 -11.28 -17.63 23.39
N ASP A 34 -11.37 -16.34 23.13
CA ASP A 34 -11.87 -15.34 24.08
C ASP A 34 -13.33 -15.64 24.48
N ALA A 35 -14.19 -16.01 23.51
CA ALA A 35 -15.60 -16.32 23.77
C ALA A 35 -15.79 -17.66 24.48
N ALA A 36 -14.95 -18.65 24.17
CA ALA A 36 -14.99 -19.96 24.84
C ALA A 36 -14.57 -19.84 26.32
N PHE A 37 -13.60 -18.97 26.63
CA PHE A 37 -13.16 -18.69 28.00
C PHE A 37 -14.16 -17.86 28.81
N GLU A 38 -14.90 -16.95 28.18
CA GLU A 38 -15.98 -16.19 28.84
C GLU A 38 -17.10 -17.13 29.30
N ARG A 39 -17.56 -18.01 28.41
CA ARG A 39 -18.56 -19.05 28.73
C ARG A 39 -18.08 -20.03 29.80
N LEU A 40 -16.79 -20.36 29.82
CA LEU A 40 -16.22 -21.21 30.86
C LEU A 40 -16.28 -20.53 32.24
N GLN A 41 -15.99 -19.22 32.31
CA GLN A 41 -16.06 -18.44 33.55
C GLN A 41 -17.49 -18.26 34.07
N GLU A 42 -18.48 -18.13 33.18
CA GLU A 42 -19.90 -18.11 33.58
C GLU A 42 -20.33 -19.43 34.24
N ARG A 43 -19.75 -20.55 33.81
CA ARG A 43 -20.14 -21.90 34.23
C ARG A 43 -19.38 -22.40 35.47
N ILE A 44 -18.14 -21.93 35.67
CA ILE A 44 -17.37 -22.16 36.89
C ILE A 44 -16.91 -20.80 37.46
N PRO A 45 -17.73 -20.15 38.31
CA PRO A 45 -17.33 -18.91 38.94
C PRO A 45 -16.25 -19.16 40.02
N GLY A 46 -15.05 -18.62 39.82
CA GLY A 46 -13.95 -18.74 40.78
C GLY A 46 -12.84 -17.72 40.52
N ARG A 47 -12.34 -17.07 41.58
CA ARG A 47 -11.33 -16.00 41.45
C ARG A 47 -10.02 -16.51 40.86
N ASP A 48 -9.60 -17.70 41.26
CA ASP A 48 -8.35 -18.30 40.80
C ASP A 48 -8.43 -18.78 39.35
N LEU A 49 -9.61 -19.26 38.91
CA LEU A 49 -9.87 -19.60 37.52
C LEU A 49 -9.85 -18.36 36.63
N SER A 50 -10.46 -17.25 37.05
CA SER A 50 -10.47 -16.00 36.30
C SER A 50 -9.06 -15.41 36.11
N VAL A 51 -8.18 -15.53 37.12
CA VAL A 51 -6.77 -15.12 37.02
C VAL A 51 -5.99 -16.03 36.04
N LEU A 52 -6.18 -17.35 36.13
CA LEU A 52 -5.56 -18.30 35.21
C LEU A 52 -6.00 -18.05 33.75
N VAL A 53 -7.30 -17.84 33.53
CA VAL A 53 -7.89 -17.54 32.22
C VAL A 53 -7.35 -16.22 31.67
N SER A 54 -7.32 -15.16 32.48
CA SER A 54 -6.76 -13.86 32.07
C SER A 54 -5.30 -13.98 31.66
N THR A 55 -4.51 -14.78 32.38
CA THR A 55 -3.11 -15.03 32.08
C THR A 55 -2.94 -15.79 30.75
N LEU A 56 -3.75 -16.84 30.53
CA LEU A 56 -3.74 -17.60 29.28
C LEU A 56 -4.16 -16.76 28.07
N VAL A 57 -5.19 -15.92 28.23
CA VAL A 57 -5.66 -14.98 27.19
C VAL A 57 -4.58 -13.94 26.86
N ILE A 58 -3.90 -13.37 27.87
CA ILE A 58 -2.79 -12.43 27.66
C ILE A 58 -1.62 -13.13 26.97
N SER A 59 -1.25 -14.33 27.40
CA SER A 59 -0.19 -15.13 26.77
C SER A 59 -0.53 -15.47 25.31
N HIS A 60 -1.79 -15.76 25.01
CA HIS A 60 -2.26 -16.01 23.65
C HIS A 60 -2.26 -14.72 22.79
N ARG A 61 -2.68 -13.59 23.34
CA ARG A 61 -2.59 -12.28 22.66
C ARG A 61 -1.15 -11.94 22.30
N SER A 62 -0.19 -12.22 23.19
CA SER A 62 1.23 -11.98 22.93
C SER A 62 1.79 -12.86 21.79
N GLY A 63 1.30 -14.10 21.64
CA GLY A 63 1.66 -15.00 20.53
C GLY A 63 0.92 -14.74 19.20
N GLY A 64 -0.34 -14.32 19.26
CA GLY A 64 -1.16 -14.00 18.07
C GLY A 64 -0.92 -12.61 17.51
N SER A 65 -0.54 -11.64 18.34
CA SER A 65 -0.31 -10.25 17.93
C SER A 65 0.86 -10.11 16.95
N LEU A 66 1.90 -10.93 17.06
CA LEU A 66 3.02 -10.90 16.12
C LEU A 66 2.62 -11.38 14.73
N ILE A 67 1.83 -12.46 14.66
CA ILE A 67 1.30 -13.01 13.39
C ILE A 67 0.35 -12.00 12.74
N THR A 68 -0.50 -11.33 13.54
CA THR A 68 -1.37 -10.26 13.05
C THR A 68 -0.57 -9.04 12.60
N ALA A 69 0.41 -8.57 13.38
CA ALA A 69 1.26 -7.46 12.98
C ALA A 69 2.08 -7.75 11.71
N LEU A 70 2.58 -8.98 11.54
CA LEU A 70 3.25 -9.43 10.31
C LEU A 70 2.29 -9.44 9.11
N ARG A 71 1.05 -9.88 9.31
CA ARG A 71 0.01 -9.88 8.27
C ARG A 71 -0.40 -8.45 7.88
N ASP A 72 -0.59 -7.57 8.86
CA ASP A 72 -0.93 -6.16 8.63
C ASP A 72 0.20 -5.43 7.90
N LEU A 73 1.46 -5.70 8.28
CA LEU A 73 2.63 -5.16 7.59
C LEU A 73 2.75 -5.70 6.16
N SER A 74 2.49 -7.00 5.95
CA SER A 74 2.49 -7.60 4.61
C SER A 74 1.42 -6.97 3.73
N PHE A 75 0.20 -6.79 4.25
CA PHE A 75 -0.89 -6.11 3.56
C PHE A 75 -0.53 -4.66 3.20
N THR A 76 0.03 -3.92 4.16
CA THR A 76 0.49 -2.53 3.94
C THR A 76 1.59 -2.44 2.89
N LEU A 77 2.52 -3.39 2.84
CA LEU A 77 3.56 -3.43 1.81
C LEU A 77 2.98 -3.74 0.43
N GLU A 78 1.98 -4.61 0.36
CA GLU A 78 1.30 -4.95 -0.89
C GLU A 78 0.49 -3.75 -1.42
N GLU A 79 -0.26 -3.05 -0.56
CA GLU A 79 -0.93 -1.79 -0.91
C GLU A 79 0.07 -0.74 -1.43
N ARG A 80 1.21 -0.55 -0.73
CA ARG A 80 2.25 0.39 -1.18
C ARG A 80 2.80 0.03 -2.55
N LYS A 81 2.99 -1.26 -2.83
CA LYS A 81 3.46 -1.75 -4.13
C LYS A 81 2.43 -1.48 -5.23
N GLU A 82 1.15 -1.67 -4.93
CA GLU A 82 0.05 -1.39 -5.85
C GLU A 82 -0.06 0.11 -6.13
N THR A 83 -0.06 0.96 -5.10
CA THR A 83 -0.07 2.43 -5.27
C THR A 83 1.14 2.91 -6.06
N ALA A 84 2.34 2.38 -5.80
CA ALA A 84 3.55 2.73 -6.56
C ALA A 84 3.41 2.33 -8.04
N ARG A 85 2.80 1.18 -8.33
CA ARG A 85 2.53 0.72 -9.71
C ARG A 85 1.50 1.61 -10.41
N GLU A 86 0.44 2.01 -9.72
CA GLU A 86 -0.59 2.91 -10.25
C GLU A 86 0.02 4.30 -10.57
N VAL A 87 0.76 4.89 -9.63
CA VAL A 87 1.46 6.17 -9.83
C VAL A 87 2.43 6.09 -11.00
N ARG A 88 3.19 5.00 -11.13
CA ARG A 88 4.10 4.79 -12.28
C ARG A 88 3.35 4.75 -13.60
N THR A 89 2.19 4.11 -13.63
CA THR A 89 1.35 3.98 -14.84
C THR A 89 0.76 5.33 -15.25
N LEU A 90 0.17 6.06 -14.29
CA LEU A 90 -0.38 7.41 -14.52
C LEU A 90 0.68 8.40 -14.99
N VAL A 91 1.89 8.32 -14.43
CA VAL A 91 3.00 9.20 -14.80
C VAL A 91 3.56 8.84 -16.16
N ALA A 92 3.58 7.55 -16.53
CA ALA A 92 3.95 7.14 -17.88
C ALA A 92 2.98 7.75 -18.90
N GLU A 93 1.66 7.60 -18.69
CA GLU A 93 0.64 8.17 -19.56
C GLU A 93 0.75 9.69 -19.70
N SER A 94 0.87 10.41 -18.57
CA SER A 94 1.05 11.86 -18.56
C SER A 94 2.33 12.31 -19.27
N SER A 95 3.43 11.56 -19.11
CA SER A 95 4.70 11.88 -19.76
C SER A 95 4.61 11.70 -21.27
N TYR A 96 3.93 10.65 -21.76
CA TYR A 96 3.73 10.43 -23.21
C TYR A 96 2.98 11.59 -23.85
N THR A 97 1.90 12.07 -23.22
CA THR A 97 1.15 13.24 -23.70
C THR A 97 2.01 14.49 -23.72
N GLY A 98 2.85 14.70 -22.69
CA GLY A 98 3.81 15.81 -22.65
C GLY A 98 4.82 15.79 -23.82
N TYR A 99 5.39 14.62 -24.13
CA TYR A 99 6.29 14.47 -25.27
C TYR A 99 5.58 14.66 -26.62
N MET A 100 4.34 14.21 -26.76
CA MET A 100 3.53 14.45 -27.97
C MET A 100 3.30 15.94 -28.20
N VAL A 101 2.87 16.68 -27.16
CA VAL A 101 2.61 18.13 -27.25
C VAL A 101 3.89 18.90 -27.56
N ALA A 102 5.02 18.53 -26.93
CA ALA A 102 6.32 19.08 -27.29
C ALA A 102 6.60 18.82 -28.78
N GLY A 103 6.53 17.56 -29.22
CA GLY A 103 6.73 17.18 -30.61
C GLY A 103 5.89 17.97 -31.61
N MET A 104 4.61 18.24 -31.30
CA MET A 104 3.74 19.09 -32.13
C MET A 104 4.30 20.50 -32.32
N GLY A 105 4.90 21.11 -31.29
CA GLY A 105 5.53 22.41 -31.39
C GLY A 105 6.72 22.44 -32.36
N ILE A 106 7.57 21.41 -32.32
CA ILE A 106 8.67 21.26 -33.30
C ILE A 106 8.13 21.04 -34.71
N VAL A 107 7.15 20.16 -34.87
CA VAL A 107 6.55 19.87 -36.18
C VAL A 107 5.94 21.12 -36.79
N LEU A 108 5.19 21.90 -36.01
CA LEU A 108 4.61 23.16 -36.47
C LEU A 108 5.69 24.17 -36.88
N LEU A 109 6.77 24.27 -36.11
CA LEU A 109 7.90 25.13 -36.44
C LEU A 109 8.56 24.69 -37.75
N CYS A 110 8.90 23.42 -37.90
CA CYS A 110 9.45 22.87 -39.15
C CYS A 110 8.52 23.09 -40.35
N LEU A 111 7.21 22.94 -40.17
CA LEU A 111 6.22 23.13 -41.22
C LEU A 111 6.12 24.60 -41.63
N LEU A 112 6.19 25.53 -40.68
CA LEU A 112 6.29 26.97 -40.97
C LEU A 112 7.58 27.30 -41.74
N MET A 113 8.71 26.69 -41.38
CA MET A 113 9.97 26.87 -42.12
C MET A 113 9.85 26.36 -43.57
N PHE A 114 9.15 25.24 -43.79
CA PHE A 114 9.00 24.64 -45.11
C PHE A 114 8.00 25.39 -46.00
N MET A 115 6.93 25.93 -45.42
CA MET A 115 5.90 26.63 -46.18
C MET A 115 6.22 28.10 -46.47
N ASN A 116 7.02 28.78 -45.62
CA ASN A 116 7.27 30.21 -45.78
C ASN A 116 8.66 30.65 -45.30
N ASP A 117 9.63 30.68 -46.22
CA ASP A 117 11.02 31.09 -45.98
C ASP A 117 11.14 32.57 -45.51
N GLN A 118 10.13 33.38 -45.82
CA GLN A 118 10.07 34.79 -45.45
C GLN A 118 9.89 34.99 -43.93
N VAL A 119 9.25 34.05 -43.23
CA VAL A 119 9.12 34.09 -41.75
C VAL A 119 10.47 33.88 -41.08
N LEU A 120 11.25 32.92 -41.58
CA LEU A 120 12.59 32.64 -41.08
C LEU A 120 13.53 33.83 -41.28
N HIS A 121 13.46 34.43 -42.47
CA HIS A 121 14.28 35.55 -42.86
C HIS A 121 13.93 36.84 -42.10
N SER A 122 12.64 37.06 -41.80
CA SER A 122 12.18 38.21 -41.01
C SER A 122 12.53 38.08 -39.52
N MET A 123 12.50 36.85 -38.98
CA MET A 123 12.91 36.58 -37.58
C MET A 123 14.42 36.61 -37.37
N THR A 124 15.23 36.18 -38.33
CA THR A 124 16.69 36.17 -38.21
C THR A 124 17.34 37.52 -38.52
N SER A 125 16.70 38.35 -39.35
CA SER A 125 17.21 39.68 -39.76
C SER A 125 16.94 40.79 -38.74
N THR A 126 15.91 40.65 -37.89
CA THR A 126 15.50 41.68 -36.92
C THR A 126 15.96 41.32 -35.50
N VAL A 127 16.55 42.28 -34.77
CA VAL A 127 17.01 42.09 -33.37
C VAL A 127 15.88 41.56 -32.46
N VAL A 128 14.64 42.02 -32.69
CA VAL A 128 13.45 41.56 -31.96
C VAL A 128 13.12 40.10 -32.27
N GLY A 129 13.31 39.66 -33.52
CA GLY A 129 13.06 38.28 -33.94
C GLY A 129 14.07 37.30 -33.35
N GLN A 130 15.36 37.67 -33.31
CA GLN A 130 16.40 36.86 -32.66
C GLN A 130 16.14 36.69 -31.16
N LEU A 131 15.70 37.76 -30.49
CA LEU A 131 15.37 37.73 -29.05
C LEU A 131 14.14 36.87 -28.77
N ALA A 132 13.10 36.96 -29.61
CA ALA A 132 11.90 36.12 -29.51
C ALA A 132 12.22 34.63 -29.72
N LEU A 133 13.09 34.32 -30.68
CA LEU A 133 13.51 32.95 -31.00
C LEU A 133 14.36 32.36 -29.86
N LEU A 134 15.20 33.18 -29.23
CA LEU A 134 15.98 32.80 -28.05
C LEU A 134 15.06 32.51 -26.85
N ILE A 135 14.08 33.36 -26.57
CA ILE A 135 13.11 33.15 -25.49
C ILE A 135 12.27 31.89 -25.75
N ALA A 136 11.77 31.71 -26.97
CA ALA A 136 11.00 30.53 -27.35
C ALA A 136 11.82 29.25 -27.23
N GLY A 137 13.08 29.26 -27.69
CA GLY A 137 14.00 28.14 -27.58
C GLY A 137 14.31 27.77 -26.13
N VAL A 138 14.58 28.77 -25.27
CA VAL A 138 14.81 28.55 -23.84
C VAL A 138 13.55 28.01 -23.16
N GLY A 139 12.38 28.58 -23.43
CA GLY A 139 11.12 28.09 -22.86
C GLY A 139 10.81 26.65 -23.26
N TYR A 140 11.09 26.31 -24.51
CA TYR A 140 10.91 24.97 -25.03
C TYR A 140 11.91 23.96 -24.42
N ALA A 141 13.18 24.35 -24.27
CA ALA A 141 14.19 23.56 -23.58
C ALA A 141 13.83 23.33 -22.10
N VAL A 142 13.35 24.36 -21.40
CA VAL A 142 12.87 24.25 -20.01
C VAL A 142 11.68 23.31 -19.92
N GLY A 143 10.74 23.37 -20.86
CA GLY A 143 9.60 22.45 -20.93
C GLY A 143 10.03 20.99 -21.06
N ILE A 144 10.96 20.70 -21.97
CA ILE A 144 11.51 19.35 -22.15
C ILE A 144 12.27 18.88 -20.89
N VAL A 145 13.04 19.76 -20.25
CA VAL A 145 13.76 19.43 -19.01
C VAL A 145 12.80 19.13 -17.87
N LEU A 146 11.71 19.89 -17.74
CA LEU A 146 10.67 19.66 -16.74
C LEU A 146 9.98 18.31 -16.94
N ILE A 147 9.59 17.99 -18.18
CA ILE A 147 9.01 16.68 -18.52
C ILE A 147 9.98 15.56 -18.14
N ASN A 148 11.24 15.64 -18.59
CA ASN A 148 12.27 14.65 -18.26
C ASN A 148 12.50 14.49 -16.75
N ARG A 149 12.50 15.59 -15.99
CA ARG A 149 12.68 15.55 -14.54
C ARG A 149 11.48 14.90 -13.85
N MET A 150 10.26 15.21 -14.27
CA MET A 150 9.06 14.59 -13.71
C MET A 150 8.98 13.09 -14.00
N THR A 151 9.41 12.66 -15.19
CA THR A 151 9.46 11.23 -15.55
C THR A 151 10.54 10.49 -14.78
N ARG A 152 11.74 11.08 -14.60
CA ARG A 152 12.87 10.43 -13.92
C ARG A 152 12.68 10.27 -12.41
N VAL A 153 12.02 11.22 -11.73
CA VAL A 153 11.87 11.19 -10.25
C VAL A 153 10.95 10.06 -9.77
N LYS A 154 10.16 9.45 -10.66
CA LYS A 154 9.18 8.42 -10.34
C LYS A 154 9.51 7.03 -10.92
N LEU A 155 10.60 6.91 -11.69
CA LEU A 155 11.16 5.65 -12.19
C LEU A 155 12.32 5.19 -11.29
#